data_AF-A0AAJ0B8B3-F1
#
_entry.id   AF-A0AAJ0B8B3-F1
#
_cell.length_a   1.000
_cell.length_b   1.000
_cell.length_c   1.000
_cell.angle_alpha   90.00
_cell.angle_beta   90.00
_cell.angle_gamma   90.00
#
_symmetry.space_group_name_H-M   'P 1'
#
loop_
_entity.id
_entity.type
_entity.pdbx_description
1 polymer ?
#
loop_
_entity_poly.entity_id
_entity_poly.type
_entity_poly.pdbx_seq_one_letter_code
_entity_poly.pdbx_strand_id
1 'polypeptide(L)'
;MPGTQEPQAVEFILDDRKIVLVDTPGFDDDKRSDIEILRAIAKWLSSKDARKKRKLDGLILLHPITRNRIGERIEPGEVWHEMFRNGATITRHQNTQKSAHDIIRVILKKSVAEKGGIELLVQNELRETDGNIAKTSVGKGLRNFLEHEITEARVKLAELDEYVPANPRLYREWKDERAQLEDDIRYRQYQLWGLDKLVIPKRWFAKLKFW
;
A
#
# COMPACT_ATOMS: atom_id res chain seq x y z
N MET A 1 -12.45 -16.99 0.66
CA MET A 1 -11.59 -17.08 -0.53
C MET A 1 -10.27 -16.41 -0.19
N PRO A 2 -9.12 -16.95 -0.61
CA PRO A 2 -7.86 -16.21 -0.48
C PRO A 2 -7.98 -14.89 -1.24
N GLY A 3 -7.50 -13.79 -0.64
CA GLY A 3 -7.48 -12.47 -1.29
C GLY A 3 -6.57 -12.45 -2.52
N THR A 4 -6.71 -11.41 -3.34
CA THR A 4 -5.95 -11.23 -4.58
C THR A 4 -4.44 -11.23 -4.31
N GLN A 5 -3.69 -12.13 -4.98
CA GLN A 5 -2.26 -12.33 -4.73
C GLN A 5 -1.36 -11.65 -5.76
N GLU A 6 -1.86 -11.30 -6.94
CA GLU A 6 -1.14 -10.50 -7.91
C GLU A 6 -2.13 -9.53 -8.54
N PRO A 7 -1.70 -8.33 -8.96
CA PRO A 7 -2.64 -7.40 -9.54
C PRO A 7 -3.29 -7.96 -10.81
N GLN A 8 -4.62 -7.84 -10.91
CA GLN A 8 -5.43 -8.41 -11.99
C GLN A 8 -6.31 -7.34 -12.61
N ALA A 9 -6.41 -7.34 -13.94
CA ALA A 9 -7.25 -6.40 -14.66
C ALA A 9 -8.53 -7.10 -15.14
N VAL A 10 -9.68 -6.48 -14.90
CA VAL A 10 -10.98 -6.89 -15.43
C VAL A 10 -11.49 -5.79 -16.35
N GLU A 11 -11.94 -6.18 -17.55
CA GLU A 11 -12.48 -5.27 -18.55
C GLU A 11 -13.98 -5.48 -18.74
N PHE A 12 -14.75 -4.40 -18.83
CA PHE A 12 -16.17 -4.44 -19.16
C PHE A 12 -16.62 -3.12 -19.79
N ILE A 13 -17.86 -3.09 -20.30
CA ILE A 13 -18.48 -1.89 -20.85
C ILE A 13 -19.46 -1.30 -19.84
N LEU A 14 -19.36 0.01 -19.60
CA LEU A 14 -20.31 0.79 -18.81
C LEU A 14 -20.57 2.10 -19.54
N ASP A 15 -21.84 2.42 -19.81
CA ASP A 15 -22.26 3.66 -20.49
C ASP A 15 -21.44 3.92 -21.79
N ASP A 16 -21.34 2.88 -22.64
CA ASP A 16 -20.57 2.85 -23.91
C ASP A 16 -19.06 3.12 -23.79
N ARG A 17 -18.52 3.04 -22.57
CA ARG A 17 -17.10 3.18 -22.29
C ARG A 17 -16.49 1.85 -21.87
N LYS A 18 -15.33 1.54 -22.45
CA LYS A 18 -14.50 0.43 -21.99
C LYS A 18 -13.82 0.78 -20.67
N ILE A 19 -14.27 0.15 -19.60
CA ILE A 19 -13.72 0.26 -18.25
C ILE A 19 -12.70 -0.85 -18.02
N VAL A 20 -11.62 -0.50 -17.33
CA VAL A 20 -10.61 -1.44 -16.84
C VAL A 20 -10.47 -1.21 -15.35
N LEU A 21 -10.84 -2.20 -14.54
CA LEU A 21 -10.59 -2.19 -13.09
C LEU A 21 -9.38 -3.05 -12.80
N VAL A 22 -8.49 -2.53 -11.96
CA VAL A 22 -7.28 -3.23 -11.54
C VAL A 22 -7.45 -3.56 -10.07
N ASP A 23 -7.64 -4.84 -9.78
CA ASP A 23 -7.64 -5.35 -8.42
C ASP A 23 -6.20 -5.58 -7.97
N THR A 24 -5.90 -5.28 -6.71
CA THR A 24 -4.53 -5.33 -6.16
C THR A 24 -4.51 -6.14 -4.87
N PRO A 25 -3.39 -6.80 -4.54
CA PRO A 25 -3.19 -7.36 -3.20
C PRO A 25 -3.35 -6.28 -2.12
N GLY A 26 -4.01 -6.64 -1.02
CA GLY A 26 -4.19 -5.74 0.12
C GLY A 26 -2.95 -5.70 1.00
N PHE A 27 -2.60 -4.53 1.53
CA PHE A 27 -1.46 -4.32 2.45
C PHE A 27 -1.61 -5.02 3.82
N ASP A 28 -2.82 -5.48 4.18
CA ASP A 28 -3.07 -6.26 5.39
C ASP A 28 -3.01 -7.79 5.14
N ASP A 29 -2.19 -8.27 4.18
CA ASP A 29 -2.03 -9.71 3.89
C ASP A 29 -1.06 -10.37 4.89
N ASP A 30 -1.52 -11.39 5.62
CA ASP A 30 -0.74 -12.10 6.64
C ASP A 30 0.40 -12.96 6.06
N LYS A 31 0.41 -13.19 4.74
CA LYS A 31 1.40 -14.03 4.05
C LYS A 31 2.44 -13.23 3.29
N ARG A 32 2.25 -11.91 3.15
CA ARG A 32 3.13 -11.07 2.33
C ARG A 32 3.46 -9.78 3.03
N SER A 33 4.72 -9.37 2.90
CA SER A 33 5.15 -8.05 3.35
C SER A 33 4.59 -6.94 2.45
N ASP A 34 4.40 -5.75 3.02
CA ASP A 34 4.08 -4.51 2.28
C ASP A 34 5.03 -4.29 1.10
N ILE A 35 6.30 -4.68 1.25
CA ILE A 35 7.33 -4.54 0.21
C ILE A 35 7.09 -5.47 -0.96
N GLU A 36 6.65 -6.70 -0.71
CA GLU A 36 6.29 -7.63 -1.78
C GLU A 36 5.04 -7.16 -2.53
N ILE A 37 4.09 -6.57 -1.81
CA ILE A 37 2.88 -5.98 -2.39
C ILE A 37 3.23 -4.76 -3.24
N LEU A 38 4.04 -3.83 -2.71
CA LEU A 38 4.56 -2.67 -3.46
C LEU A 38 5.31 -3.12 -4.71
N ARG A 39 6.15 -4.15 -4.60
CA ARG A 39 6.88 -4.72 -5.75
C ARG A 39 5.92 -5.30 -6.80
N ALA A 40 4.87 -6.01 -6.38
CA ALA A 40 3.87 -6.57 -7.28
C ALA A 40 3.10 -5.47 -8.02
N ILE A 41 2.63 -4.44 -7.30
CA ILE A 41 1.94 -3.28 -7.88
C ILE A 41 2.86 -2.53 -8.85
N ALA A 42 4.09 -2.24 -8.43
CA ALA A 42 5.10 -1.59 -9.27
C ALA A 42 5.39 -2.37 -10.56
N LYS A 43 5.56 -3.69 -10.46
CA LYS A 43 5.79 -4.58 -11.60
C LYS A 43 4.58 -4.60 -12.53
N TRP A 44 3.36 -4.60 -11.99
CA TRP A 44 2.14 -4.56 -12.78
C TRP A 44 1.98 -3.23 -13.52
N LEU A 45 2.18 -2.08 -12.85
CA LEU A 45 2.15 -0.74 -13.47
C LEU A 45 3.20 -0.61 -14.60
N SER A 46 4.26 -1.38 -14.49
CA SER A 46 5.37 -1.46 -15.46
C SER A 46 5.12 -2.44 -16.62
N SER A 47 4.07 -3.25 -16.55
CA SER A 47 3.77 -4.32 -17.50
C SER A 47 3.34 -3.79 -18.87
N LYS A 48 3.36 -4.63 -19.92
CA LYS A 48 2.82 -4.22 -21.23
C LYS A 48 1.33 -3.92 -21.16
N ASP A 49 0.61 -4.59 -20.26
CA ASP A 49 -0.83 -4.48 -20.08
C ASP A 49 -1.21 -3.11 -19.49
N ALA A 50 -0.48 -2.64 -18.48
CA ALA A 50 -0.60 -1.27 -17.97
C ALA A 50 -0.10 -0.22 -18.99
N ARG A 51 0.94 -0.55 -19.78
CA ARG A 51 1.59 0.38 -20.74
C ARG A 51 0.81 0.64 -22.03
N LYS A 52 -0.40 0.09 -22.23
CA LYS A 52 -1.25 0.44 -23.39
C LYS A 52 -1.81 1.89 -23.36
N LYS A 53 -1.15 2.81 -22.63
CA LYS A 53 -1.34 4.28 -22.63
C LYS A 53 -2.69 4.77 -22.11
N ARG A 54 -3.17 4.23 -20.99
CA ARG A 54 -4.28 4.87 -20.28
C ARG A 54 -3.72 5.51 -19.02
N LYS A 55 -3.92 6.81 -18.85
CA LYS A 55 -3.76 7.45 -17.55
C LYS A 55 -4.80 6.84 -16.60
N LEU A 56 -4.51 6.79 -15.31
CA LEU A 56 -5.48 6.32 -14.33
C LEU A 56 -6.59 7.36 -14.18
N ASP A 57 -7.85 6.95 -14.36
CA ASP A 57 -9.01 7.83 -14.19
C ASP A 57 -9.37 8.07 -12.71
N GLY A 58 -8.92 7.20 -11.81
CA GLY A 58 -9.21 7.26 -10.39
C GLY A 58 -8.53 6.17 -9.58
N LEU A 59 -8.49 6.37 -8.26
CA LEU A 59 -8.09 5.36 -7.27
C LEU A 59 -9.30 5.07 -6.36
N ILE A 60 -9.56 3.80 -6.11
CA ILE A 60 -10.63 3.36 -5.20
C ILE A 60 -9.96 2.71 -4.00
N LEU A 61 -10.12 3.33 -2.83
CA LEU A 61 -9.70 2.75 -1.55
C LEU A 61 -10.95 2.21 -0.85
N LEU A 62 -10.98 0.90 -0.62
CA LEU A 62 -12.09 0.24 0.07
C LEU A 62 -11.78 0.15 1.56
N HIS A 63 -12.73 0.57 2.40
CA HIS A 63 -12.62 0.48 3.85
C HIS A 63 -13.89 -0.12 4.47
N PRO A 64 -13.79 -1.10 5.39
CA PRO A 64 -14.96 -1.71 6.03
C PRO A 64 -15.77 -0.70 6.85
N ILE A 65 -17.08 -0.63 6.59
CA ILE A 65 -18.02 0.26 7.32
C ILE A 65 -18.16 -0.17 8.79
N THR A 66 -17.96 -1.46 9.09
CA THR A 66 -18.05 -2.03 10.45
C THR A 66 -16.84 -1.71 11.32
N ARG A 67 -15.74 -1.19 10.76
CA ARG A 67 -14.62 -0.70 11.57
C ARG A 67 -14.94 0.71 12.03
N ASN A 68 -15.24 0.87 13.32
CA ASN A 68 -15.62 2.14 13.97
C ASN A 68 -14.52 3.23 13.91
N ARG A 69 -13.35 2.92 13.37
CA ARG A 69 -12.29 3.86 13.04
C ARG A 69 -11.70 3.46 11.69
N ILE A 70 -11.52 4.44 10.80
CA ILE A 70 -10.69 4.27 9.61
C ILE A 70 -9.23 4.24 10.08
N GLY A 71 -8.82 3.09 10.65
CA GLY A 71 -7.46 2.68 11.01
C GLY A 71 -6.69 3.57 11.99
N GLU A 72 -6.29 3.01 13.13
CA GLU A 72 -5.30 3.58 14.07
C GLU A 72 -3.86 3.61 13.51
N ARG A 73 -3.68 3.55 12.18
CA ARG A 73 -2.38 3.52 11.50
C ARG A 73 -2.15 4.72 10.58
N ILE A 74 -3.12 5.62 10.50
CA ILE A 74 -3.05 6.93 9.86
C ILE A 74 -3.81 7.88 10.78
N GLU A 75 -3.13 8.83 11.44
CA GLU A 75 -3.80 9.89 12.20
C GLU A 75 -4.87 10.54 11.29
N PRO A 76 -6.18 10.36 11.58
CA PRO A 76 -7.25 10.61 10.60
C PRO A 76 -7.36 12.06 10.12
N GLY A 77 -6.71 12.99 10.81
CA GLY A 77 -6.69 14.39 10.45
C GLY A 77 -5.93 14.62 9.14
N GLU A 78 -4.62 14.69 9.20
CA GLU A 78 -3.86 15.40 8.17
C GLU A 78 -3.95 14.74 6.78
N VAL A 79 -3.84 13.40 6.72
CA VAL A 79 -3.82 12.67 5.44
C VAL A 79 -5.16 12.76 4.72
N TRP A 80 -6.27 12.53 5.43
CA TRP A 80 -7.58 12.56 4.78
C TRP A 80 -8.01 13.97 4.42
N HIS A 81 -7.70 14.97 5.25
CA HIS A 81 -7.97 16.37 4.92
C HIS A 81 -7.27 16.79 3.63
N GLU A 82 -6.01 16.38 3.44
CA GLU A 82 -5.28 16.63 2.19
C GLU A 82 -5.90 15.88 1.00
N MET A 83 -6.28 14.62 1.17
CA MET A 83 -6.97 13.86 0.11
C MET A 83 -8.28 14.53 -0.31
N PHE A 84 -9.10 14.99 0.65
CA PHE A 84 -10.35 15.70 0.36
C PHE A 84 -10.11 17.05 -0.32
N ARG A 85 -9.09 17.81 0.10
CA ARG A 85 -8.69 19.06 -0.56
C ARG A 85 -8.28 18.82 -2.02
N ASN A 86 -7.67 17.68 -2.31
CA ASN A 86 -7.32 17.26 -3.66
C ASN A 86 -8.45 16.52 -4.40
N GLY A 87 -9.70 16.62 -3.93
CA GLY A 87 -10.87 16.14 -4.66
C GLY A 87 -11.25 14.67 -4.42
N ALA A 88 -10.62 13.98 -3.47
CA ALA A 88 -11.09 12.67 -3.03
C ALA A 88 -12.51 12.76 -2.45
N THR A 89 -13.27 11.68 -2.55
CA THR A 89 -14.64 11.60 -2.02
C THR A 89 -14.86 10.26 -1.34
N ILE A 90 -15.51 10.28 -0.18
CA ILE A 90 -16.02 9.06 0.46
C ILE A 90 -17.43 8.80 -0.04
N THR A 91 -17.71 7.55 -0.38
CA THR A 91 -19.04 7.10 -0.77
C THR A 91 -19.29 5.70 -0.25
N ARG A 92 -20.54 5.41 0.12
CA ARG A 92 -20.91 4.10 0.65
C ARG A 92 -21.18 3.14 -0.50
N HIS A 93 -20.41 2.05 -0.57
CA HIS A 93 -20.78 0.90 -1.39
C HIS A 93 -21.87 0.11 -0.69
N GLN A 94 -23.00 -0.13 -1.38
CA GLN A 94 -24.17 -0.80 -0.80
C GLN A 94 -24.15 -2.31 -1.05
N ASN A 95 -22.98 -2.86 -1.41
CA ASN A 95 -22.84 -4.26 -1.83
C ASN A 95 -23.76 -4.63 -3.02
N THR A 96 -24.00 -3.67 -3.93
CA THR A 96 -24.77 -3.89 -5.16
C THR A 96 -23.98 -3.46 -6.38
N GLN A 97 -24.22 -4.12 -7.51
CA GLN A 97 -23.63 -3.73 -8.80
C GLN A 97 -24.00 -2.28 -9.17
N LYS A 98 -25.25 -1.87 -8.93
CA LYS A 98 -25.71 -0.51 -9.17
C LYS A 98 -24.85 0.51 -8.42
N SER A 99 -24.68 0.32 -7.10
CA SER A 99 -23.83 1.23 -6.31
C SER A 99 -22.38 1.23 -6.78
N ALA A 100 -21.82 0.08 -7.21
CA ALA A 100 -20.47 0.02 -7.79
C ALA A 100 -20.37 0.84 -9.10
N HIS A 101 -21.34 0.69 -10.01
CA HIS A 101 -21.40 1.48 -11.25
C HIS A 101 -21.56 2.98 -10.97
N ASP A 102 -22.36 3.36 -9.97
CA ASP A 102 -22.54 4.76 -9.58
C ASP A 102 -21.23 5.37 -9.06
N ILE A 103 -20.44 4.63 -8.30
CA ILE A 103 -19.10 5.05 -7.85
C ILE A 103 -18.17 5.26 -9.05
N ILE A 104 -18.16 4.33 -10.00
CA ILE A 104 -17.36 4.44 -11.23
C ILE A 104 -17.78 5.67 -12.03
N ARG A 105 -19.07 5.96 -12.16
CA ARG A 105 -19.58 7.16 -12.86
C ARG A 105 -19.08 8.45 -12.22
N VAL A 106 -19.02 8.53 -10.89
CA VAL A 106 -18.47 9.70 -10.18
C VAL A 106 -17.01 9.91 -10.57
N ILE A 107 -16.21 8.85 -10.58
CA ILE A 107 -14.80 8.88 -10.98
C ILE A 107 -14.66 9.34 -12.44
N LEU A 108 -15.41 8.72 -13.35
CA LEU A 108 -15.38 9.05 -14.78
C LEU A 108 -15.77 10.51 -15.04
N LYS A 109 -16.77 11.04 -14.33
CA LYS A 109 -17.19 12.44 -14.45
C LYS A 109 -16.07 13.39 -14.03
N LYS A 110 -15.39 13.10 -12.92
CA LYS A 110 -14.24 13.89 -12.43
C LYS A 110 -13.06 13.81 -13.40
N SER A 111 -12.68 12.60 -13.82
CA SER A 111 -11.61 12.39 -14.80
C SER A 111 -11.85 13.19 -16.08
N VAL A 112 -13.06 13.14 -16.65
CA VAL A 112 -13.40 13.93 -17.85
C VAL A 112 -13.29 15.44 -17.61
N ALA A 113 -13.79 15.94 -16.49
CA ALA A 113 -13.73 17.37 -16.15
C ALA A 113 -12.29 17.88 -16.01
N GLU A 114 -11.39 17.05 -15.50
CA GLU A 114 -9.97 17.36 -15.26
C GLU A 114 -9.08 17.02 -16.48
N LYS A 115 -9.67 16.83 -17.67
CA LYS A 115 -8.99 16.44 -18.92
C LYS A 115 -8.27 15.08 -18.86
N GLY A 116 -8.68 14.23 -17.93
CA GLY A 116 -8.26 12.86 -17.82
C GLY A 116 -6.88 12.71 -17.20
N GLY A 117 -6.85 11.84 -16.21
CA GLY A 117 -5.68 11.06 -15.90
C GLY A 117 -4.76 11.61 -14.82
N ILE A 118 -4.78 10.88 -13.73
CA ILE A 118 -3.99 11.08 -12.54
C ILE A 118 -2.57 10.58 -12.82
N GLU A 119 -1.59 11.48 -12.75
CA GLU A 119 -0.20 11.09 -12.55
C GLU A 119 -0.04 10.78 -11.07
N LEU A 120 0.25 9.52 -10.74
CA LEU A 120 0.47 9.16 -9.34
C LEU A 120 1.78 9.79 -8.88
N LEU A 121 1.80 10.38 -7.67
CA LEU A 121 3.01 10.96 -7.08
C LEU A 121 4.18 9.97 -7.13
N VAL A 122 3.93 8.71 -6.75
CA VAL A 122 4.95 7.65 -6.78
C VAL A 122 5.52 7.43 -8.19
N GLN A 123 4.75 7.64 -9.26
CA GLN A 123 5.26 7.52 -10.63
C GLN A 123 6.23 8.66 -10.97
N ASN A 124 5.93 9.89 -10.52
CA ASN A 124 6.86 11.01 -10.68
C ASN A 124 8.13 10.79 -9.84
N GLU A 125 7.98 10.44 -8.57
CA GLU A 125 9.13 10.24 -7.68
C GLU A 125 10.01 9.08 -8.16
N LEU A 126 9.44 8.00 -8.71
CA LEU A 126 10.21 6.91 -9.31
C LEU A 126 11.03 7.36 -10.51
N ARG A 127 10.55 8.33 -11.29
CA ARG A 127 11.33 8.91 -12.40
C ARG A 127 12.52 9.71 -11.87
N GLU A 128 12.30 10.54 -10.85
CA GLU A 128 13.33 11.40 -10.25
C GLU A 128 14.37 10.60 -9.45
N THR A 129 13.97 9.47 -8.86
CA THR A 129 14.82 8.66 -7.98
C THR A 129 15.52 7.49 -8.66
N ASP A 130 15.47 7.42 -9.99
CA ASP A 130 16.00 6.30 -10.78
C ASP A 130 15.37 4.94 -10.36
N GLY A 131 14.05 4.95 -10.20
CA GLY A 131 13.26 3.78 -9.85
C GLY A 131 13.48 3.26 -8.43
N ASN A 132 14.25 3.97 -7.60
CA ASN A 132 14.53 3.56 -6.23
C ASN A 132 13.33 3.88 -5.33
N ILE A 133 12.53 2.86 -4.99
CA ILE A 133 11.34 3.03 -4.15
C ILE A 133 11.72 3.62 -2.79
N ALA A 134 12.84 3.21 -2.19
CA ALA A 134 13.25 3.69 -0.87
C ALA A 134 13.48 5.21 -0.79
N LYS A 135 13.70 5.88 -1.93
CA LYS A 135 13.87 7.34 -2.01
C LYS A 135 12.56 8.11 -2.23
N THR A 136 11.49 7.43 -2.64
CA THR A 136 10.15 8.03 -2.82
C THR A 136 9.53 8.39 -1.46
N SER A 137 8.52 9.26 -1.44
CA SER A 137 7.74 9.57 -0.24
C SER A 137 7.19 8.30 0.43
N VAL A 138 6.63 7.37 -0.36
CA VAL A 138 6.11 6.08 0.10
C VAL A 138 7.21 5.24 0.74
N GLY A 139 8.38 5.16 0.10
CA GLY A 139 9.51 4.39 0.64
C GLY A 139 10.07 4.99 1.94
N LYS A 140 10.16 6.32 2.03
CA LYS A 140 10.58 7.02 3.26
C LYS A 140 9.56 6.79 4.39
N GLY A 141 8.26 6.88 4.09
CA GLY A 141 7.20 6.60 5.05
C GLY A 141 7.28 5.18 5.60
N LEU A 142 7.42 4.18 4.72
CA LEU A 142 7.57 2.79 5.12
C LEU A 142 8.84 2.56 5.95
N ARG A 143 9.97 3.17 5.56
CA ARG A 143 11.22 3.10 6.35
C ARG A 143 11.02 3.64 7.76
N ASN A 144 10.48 4.85 7.88
CA ASN A 144 10.27 5.50 9.18
C ASN A 144 9.38 4.63 10.07
N PHE A 145 8.31 4.05 9.51
CA PHE A 145 7.44 3.12 10.23
C PHE A 145 8.21 1.88 10.72
N LEU A 146 8.96 1.21 9.84
CA LEU A 146 9.74 0.01 10.20
C LEU A 146 10.83 0.31 11.24
N GLU A 147 11.53 1.44 11.10
CA GLU A 147 12.58 1.87 12.04
C GLU A 147 12.00 2.20 13.41
N HIS A 148 10.81 2.83 13.46
CA HIS A 148 10.10 3.11 14.70
C HIS A 148 9.71 1.81 15.41
N GLU A 149 9.07 0.87 14.71
CA GLU A 149 8.66 -0.44 15.25
C GLU A 149 9.86 -1.27 15.74
N ILE A 150 10.98 -1.26 15.01
CA ILE A 150 12.22 -1.93 15.44
C ILE A 150 12.73 -1.28 16.73
N THR A 151 12.66 0.04 16.84
CA THR A 151 13.11 0.77 18.03
C THR A 151 12.24 0.41 19.23
N GLU A 152 10.92 0.42 19.08
CA GLU A 152 9.99 0.01 20.15
C GLU A 152 10.21 -1.44 20.60
N ALA A 153 10.37 -2.36 19.65
CA ALA A 153 10.63 -3.77 19.96
C ALA A 153 11.98 -3.96 20.70
N ARG A 154 13.00 -3.17 20.34
CA ARG A 154 14.31 -3.18 21.03
C ARG A 154 14.23 -2.63 22.45
N VAL A 155 13.41 -1.61 22.68
CA VAL A 155 13.17 -1.08 24.04
C VAL A 155 12.53 -2.16 24.91
N LYS A 156 11.47 -2.81 24.43
CA LYS A 156 10.81 -3.92 25.14
C LYS A 156 11.77 -5.08 25.40
N LEU A 157 12.62 -5.42 24.43
CA LEU A 157 13.62 -6.46 24.59
C LEU A 157 14.64 -6.11 25.69
N ALA A 158 15.10 -4.85 25.74
CA ALA A 158 15.99 -4.37 26.78
C ALA A 158 15.34 -4.42 28.17
N GLU A 159 14.08 -3.99 28.28
CA GLU A 159 13.29 -4.08 29.52
C GLU A 159 13.14 -5.53 30.00
N LEU A 160 12.91 -6.49 29.09
CA LEU A 160 12.86 -7.92 29.42
C LEU A 160 14.22 -8.47 29.86
N ASP A 161 15.32 -7.97 29.27
CA ASP A 161 16.67 -8.41 29.63
C ASP A 161 17.13 -7.87 31.00
N GLU A 162 16.44 -6.87 31.59
CA GLU A 162 16.72 -6.38 32.96
C GLU A 162 16.38 -7.41 34.04
N TYR A 163 15.40 -8.29 33.80
CA TYR A 163 14.95 -9.27 34.77
C TYR A 163 14.66 -10.63 34.14
N VAL A 164 15.44 -11.64 34.53
CA VAL A 164 15.21 -13.05 34.16
C VAL A 164 14.44 -13.77 35.28
N PRO A 165 13.21 -14.25 35.04
CA PRO A 165 12.42 -14.91 36.08
C PRO A 165 13.01 -16.26 36.53
N ALA A 166 13.13 -16.47 37.84
CA ALA A 166 13.55 -17.75 38.40
C ALA A 166 12.43 -18.82 38.40
N ASN A 167 11.16 -18.41 38.35
CA ASN A 167 10.02 -19.32 38.30
C ASN A 167 9.98 -20.02 36.93
N PRO A 168 9.97 -21.36 36.85
CA PRO A 168 10.03 -22.09 35.57
C PRO A 168 8.90 -21.78 34.58
N ARG A 169 7.71 -21.40 35.06
CA ARG A 169 6.59 -21.00 34.21
C ARG A 169 6.84 -19.61 33.62
N LEU A 170 7.16 -18.63 34.46
CA LEU A 170 7.44 -17.26 34.02
C LEU A 170 8.68 -17.20 33.12
N TYR A 171 9.67 -18.06 33.36
CA TYR A 171 10.84 -18.19 32.47
C TYR A 171 10.45 -18.62 31.05
N ARG A 172 9.47 -19.53 30.90
CA ARG A 172 8.98 -19.94 29.58
C ARG A 172 8.27 -18.79 28.88
N GLU A 173 7.35 -18.12 29.59
CA GLU A 173 6.62 -16.96 29.05
C GLU A 173 7.60 -15.84 28.63
N TRP A 174 8.57 -15.50 29.47
CA TRP A 174 9.66 -14.57 29.17
C TRP A 174 10.49 -15.00 27.95
N LYS A 175 10.87 -16.28 27.87
CA LYS A 175 11.66 -16.82 26.77
C LYS A 175 10.90 -16.75 25.45
N ASP A 176 9.61 -17.07 25.47
CA ASP A 176 8.75 -17.04 24.28
C ASP A 176 8.52 -15.60 23.82
N GLU A 177 8.24 -14.67 24.74
CA GLU A 177 8.09 -13.24 24.44
C GLU A 177 9.38 -12.63 23.87
N ARG A 178 10.52 -12.95 24.49
CA ARG A 178 11.85 -12.53 24.03
C ARG A 178 12.13 -13.03 22.61
N ALA A 179 11.89 -14.32 22.35
CA ALA A 179 12.07 -14.91 21.03
C ALA A 179 11.14 -14.26 19.99
N GLN A 180 9.89 -13.98 20.36
CA GLN A 180 8.94 -13.28 19.48
C GLN A 180 9.44 -11.89 19.11
N LEU A 181 9.92 -11.09 20.08
CA LEU A 181 10.48 -9.76 19.81
C LEU A 181 11.73 -9.81 18.94
N GLU A 182 12.62 -10.77 19.18
CA GLU A 182 13.82 -10.96 18.36
C GLU A 182 13.48 -11.31 16.91
N ASP A 183 12.51 -12.20 16.70
CA ASP A 183 12.05 -12.57 15.36
C ASP A 183 11.30 -11.43 14.68
N ASP A 184 10.50 -10.66 15.43
CA ASP A 184 9.83 -9.45 14.95
C ASP A 184 10.83 -8.37 14.47
N ILE A 185 11.90 -8.15 15.24
CA ILE A 185 13.00 -7.24 14.87
C ILE A 185 13.69 -7.76 13.61
N ARG A 186 14.06 -9.04 13.59
CA ARG A 186 14.74 -9.68 12.45
C ARG A 186 13.92 -9.57 11.18
N TYR A 187 12.62 -9.80 11.27
CA TYR A 187 11.68 -9.70 10.15
C TYR A 187 11.58 -8.27 9.62
N ARG A 188 11.42 -7.27 10.49
CA ARG A 188 11.36 -5.85 10.08
C ARG A 188 12.69 -5.35 9.51
N GLN A 189 13.83 -5.83 10.03
CA GLN A 189 15.14 -5.56 9.44
C GLN A 189 15.29 -6.17 8.04
N TYR A 190 14.78 -7.38 7.84
CA TYR A 190 14.73 -8.00 6.51
C TYR A 190 13.85 -7.20 5.55
N GLN A 191 12.73 -6.66 6.02
CA GLN A 191 11.90 -5.74 5.25
C GLN A 191 12.69 -4.46 4.89
N LEU A 192 13.32 -3.77 5.84
CA LEU A 192 14.16 -2.59 5.54
C LEU A 192 15.23 -2.90 4.49
N TRP A 193 15.92 -4.03 4.64
CA TRP A 193 16.90 -4.50 3.65
C TRP A 193 16.26 -4.70 2.28
N GLY A 194 15.08 -5.33 2.22
CA GLY A 194 14.34 -5.54 0.98
C GLY A 194 13.89 -4.24 0.30
N LEU A 195 13.53 -3.22 1.09
CA LEU A 195 13.17 -1.89 0.62
C LEU A 195 14.38 -1.20 -0.03
N ASP A 196 15.55 -1.27 0.61
CA ASP A 196 16.81 -0.70 0.09
C ASP A 196 17.26 -1.31 -1.23
N LYS A 197 16.86 -2.57 -1.49
CA LYS A 197 17.12 -3.26 -2.76
C LYS A 197 16.03 -3.07 -3.80
N LEU A 198 14.92 -2.42 -3.46
CA LEU A 198 13.77 -2.29 -4.34
C LEU A 198 13.98 -1.17 -5.36
N VAL A 199 14.65 -1.52 -6.46
CA VAL A 199 14.84 -0.65 -7.62
C VAL A 199 14.02 -1.16 -8.79
N ILE A 200 13.11 -0.34 -9.26
CA ILE A 200 12.36 -0.59 -10.50
C ILE A 200 13.29 -0.22 -11.68
N PRO A 201 13.48 -1.08 -12.69
CA PRO A 201 14.33 -0.76 -13.83
C PRO A 201 13.82 0.43 -14.66
N LYS A 202 14.69 1.40 -15.03
CA LYS A 202 14.30 2.55 -15.90
C LYS A 202 13.42 2.19 -17.07
N ARG A 203 13.74 1.12 -17.82
CA ARG A 203 12.95 0.66 -18.99
C ARG A 203 11.46 0.41 -18.70
N TRP A 204 11.08 0.24 -17.44
CA TRP A 204 9.72 -0.01 -17.01
C TRP A 204 8.89 1.27 -16.95
N PHE A 205 9.51 2.40 -16.59
CA PHE A 205 8.87 3.73 -16.57
C PHE A 205 9.39 4.69 -17.65
N ALA A 206 10.49 4.41 -18.34
CA ALA A 206 10.97 5.16 -19.49
C ALA A 206 10.12 4.93 -20.76
N LYS A 207 9.31 3.86 -20.77
CA LYS A 207 8.29 3.59 -21.80
C LYS A 207 6.89 4.06 -21.41
N LEU A 208 6.70 4.54 -20.17
CA LEU A 208 5.60 5.44 -19.90
C LEU A 208 5.99 6.71 -20.65
N LYS A 209 5.42 6.91 -21.84
CA LYS A 209 5.46 8.22 -22.48
C LYS A 209 4.66 9.14 -21.56
N PHE A 210 5.35 9.70 -20.58
CA PHE A 210 4.97 10.94 -19.95
C PHE A 210 5.12 11.96 -21.06
N TRP A 211 3.97 12.50 -21.42
CA TRP A 211 3.63 13.37 -22.54
C TRP A 211 4.70 14.41 -22.82
#